data_AF-A0A6J5V4K5-F1
#
_entry.id   AF-A0A6J5V4K5-F1
#
_cell.length_a   1.000
_cell.length_b   1.000
_cell.length_c   1.000
_cell.angle_alpha   90.00
_cell.angle_beta   90.00
_cell.angle_gamma   90.00
#
_symmetry.space_group_name_H-M   'P 1'
#
loop_
_entity.id
_entity.type
_entity.pdbx_description
1 polymer ?
#
loop_
_entity_poly.entity_id
_entity_poly.type
_entity_poly.pdbx_seq_one_letter_code
_entity_poly.pdbx_strand_id
1 'polypeptide(L)'
;MIAPSLFINCGGEGLNVGDKYYEADNSTSLYYISPSKTWGYSLSGDFLSPDSNSSNFIQTQSYGIHVAESELYFNARIAPVFLSYYAFCLQKGKYNVTLHFAEIVFGEKESYSKLKRRVFDVYIQDERKLMNFDIAKEARGPDGPLTRYFIADVNDSVLKISFYWAGKGSTDDLPTLNGPLISAISITPGDSKGYDFSFFWLVPSYS
;
A
#
# COMPACT_ATOMS: atom_id res chain seq x y z
N MET A 1 16.19 -2.54 24.48
CA MET A 1 16.21 -3.14 23.14
C MET A 1 15.35 -2.25 22.26
N ILE A 2 15.90 -1.70 21.17
CA ILE A 2 15.17 -0.79 20.27
C ILE A 2 14.18 -1.65 19.48
N ALA A 3 12.90 -1.25 19.43
CA ALA A 3 11.91 -1.93 18.61
C ALA A 3 12.32 -1.80 17.12
N PRO A 4 12.32 -2.89 16.34
CA PRO A 4 12.78 -2.85 14.96
C PRO A 4 11.84 -2.01 14.09
N SER A 5 12.42 -1.28 13.14
CA SER A 5 11.68 -0.65 12.03
C SER A 5 11.74 -1.56 10.81
N LEU A 6 10.73 -1.51 9.96
CA LEU A 6 10.61 -2.30 8.74
C LEU A 6 10.14 -1.41 7.59
N PHE A 7 10.74 -1.59 6.42
CA PHE A 7 10.45 -0.84 5.21
C PHE A 7 10.41 -1.82 4.03
N ILE A 8 9.32 -1.82 3.25
CA ILE A 8 9.09 -2.78 2.16
C ILE A 8 8.77 -2.01 0.88
N ASN A 9 9.55 -2.25 -0.20
CA ASN A 9 9.30 -1.68 -1.54
C ASN A 9 8.39 -2.62 -2.34
N CYS A 10 7.08 -2.43 -2.25
CA CYS A 10 6.08 -3.39 -2.71
C CYS A 10 6.10 -3.53 -4.23
N GLY A 11 6.36 -4.73 -4.75
CA GLY A 11 6.52 -4.98 -6.19
C GLY A 11 7.88 -4.54 -6.77
N GLY A 12 8.79 -4.01 -5.96
CA GLY A 12 10.07 -3.46 -6.40
C GLY A 12 11.30 -4.18 -5.85
N GLU A 13 12.46 -3.81 -6.37
CA GLU A 13 13.77 -4.22 -5.85
C GLU A 13 14.12 -3.49 -4.54
N GLY A 14 15.20 -3.91 -3.89
CA GLY A 14 15.72 -3.21 -2.72
C GLY A 14 16.12 -1.77 -3.06
N LEU A 15 15.72 -0.81 -2.23
CA LEU A 15 15.79 0.61 -2.58
C LEU A 15 16.19 1.49 -1.39
N ASN A 16 17.11 2.43 -1.60
CA ASN A 16 17.45 3.45 -0.60
C ASN A 16 16.63 4.72 -0.85
N VAL A 17 15.89 5.17 0.16
CA VAL A 17 15.13 6.43 0.11
C VAL A 17 15.52 7.27 1.33
N GLY A 18 16.39 8.26 1.11
CA GLY A 18 17.06 8.96 2.20
C GLY A 18 17.91 7.99 3.02
N ASP A 19 17.78 8.04 4.35
CA ASP A 19 18.52 7.16 5.28
C ASP A 19 17.85 5.80 5.52
N LYS A 20 16.80 5.46 4.76
CA LYS A 20 16.02 4.23 4.94
C LYS A 20 16.27 3.28 3.77
N TYR A 21 16.53 2.02 4.11
CA TYR A 21 16.56 0.92 3.15
C TYR A 21 15.23 0.18 3.15
N TYR A 22 14.55 0.17 2.01
CA TYR A 22 13.35 -0.63 1.76
C TYR A 22 13.74 -2.00 1.19
N GLU A 23 13.31 -3.07 1.86
CA GLU A 23 13.54 -4.44 1.41
C GLU A 23 12.75 -4.76 0.13
N ALA A 24 13.32 -5.60 -0.72
CA ALA A 24 12.74 -5.98 -2.01
C ALA A 24 11.48 -6.84 -1.84
N ASP A 25 10.45 -6.52 -2.62
CA ASP A 25 9.22 -7.31 -2.74
C ASP A 25 8.92 -7.62 -4.21
N ASN A 26 9.87 -8.30 -4.87
CA ASN A 26 9.85 -8.59 -6.31
C ASN A 26 9.37 -10.02 -6.65
N SER A 27 9.00 -10.83 -5.65
CA SER A 27 8.52 -12.19 -5.89
C SER A 27 7.15 -12.18 -6.56
N THR A 28 6.91 -13.11 -7.49
CA THR A 28 5.62 -13.32 -8.18
C THR A 28 4.82 -14.49 -7.59
N SER A 29 5.28 -15.06 -6.48
CA SER A 29 4.57 -16.14 -5.78
C SER A 29 3.30 -15.64 -5.10
N LEU A 30 2.33 -16.53 -4.87
CA LEU A 30 1.13 -16.20 -4.10
C LEU A 30 1.42 -15.97 -2.61
N TYR A 31 2.59 -16.42 -2.15
CA TYR A 31 3.07 -16.28 -0.79
C TYR A 31 4.58 -16.12 -0.80
N TYR A 32 5.10 -15.32 0.12
CA TYR A 32 6.53 -15.04 0.25
C TYR A 32 6.89 -14.74 1.70
N ILE A 33 8.08 -15.19 2.12
CA ILE A 33 8.74 -14.80 3.36
C ILE A 33 10.09 -14.20 3.00
N SER A 34 10.41 -13.06 3.59
CA SER A 34 11.66 -12.38 3.36
C SER A 34 12.86 -13.21 3.82
N PRO A 35 14.05 -13.08 3.20
CA PRO A 35 15.27 -13.75 3.66
C PRO A 35 15.65 -13.37 5.10
N SER A 36 15.35 -12.12 5.49
CA SER A 36 15.50 -11.59 6.85
C SER A 36 14.54 -12.23 7.86
N LYS A 37 13.48 -12.90 7.38
CA LYS A 37 12.38 -13.48 8.19
C LYS A 37 11.68 -12.48 9.10
N THR A 38 11.80 -11.18 8.78
CA THR A 38 11.15 -10.08 9.50
C THR A 38 9.79 -9.74 8.91
N TRP A 39 9.48 -10.20 7.69
CA TRP A 39 8.18 -9.98 7.07
C TRP A 39 7.85 -11.02 6.00
N GLY A 40 6.60 -10.99 5.54
CA GLY A 40 6.14 -11.77 4.41
C GLY A 40 4.77 -11.30 3.93
N TYR A 41 4.28 -11.89 2.84
CA TYR A 41 2.95 -11.62 2.33
C TYR A 41 2.24 -12.88 1.84
N SER A 42 0.92 -12.76 1.73
CA SER A 42 0.05 -13.72 1.04
C SER A 42 -0.93 -12.96 0.17
N LEU A 43 -1.17 -13.44 -1.06
CA LEU A 43 -2.18 -12.91 -1.96
C LEU A 43 -3.10 -14.04 -2.47
N SER A 44 -4.31 -13.67 -2.90
CA SER A 44 -5.26 -14.62 -3.48
C SER A 44 -6.21 -13.98 -4.49
N GLY A 45 -6.86 -14.83 -5.28
CA GLY A 45 -7.81 -14.46 -6.33
C GLY A 45 -7.25 -14.70 -7.72
N ASP A 46 -8.04 -14.30 -8.73
CA ASP A 46 -7.74 -14.39 -10.15
C ASP A 46 -8.16 -13.06 -10.81
N PHE A 47 -7.39 -12.56 -11.78
CA PHE A 47 -7.71 -11.34 -12.56
C PHE A 47 -8.75 -11.58 -13.66
N LEU A 48 -9.29 -12.80 -13.74
CA LEU A 48 -10.38 -13.21 -14.63
C LEU A 48 -10.06 -12.97 -16.11
N SER A 49 -8.80 -13.19 -16.50
CA SER A 49 -8.33 -13.07 -17.88
C SER A 49 -7.45 -14.27 -18.26
N PRO A 50 -7.65 -14.85 -19.46
CA PRO A 50 -6.87 -15.99 -19.93
C PRO A 50 -5.38 -15.67 -20.11
N ASP A 51 -5.04 -14.39 -20.31
CA ASP A 51 -3.65 -13.93 -20.49
C ASP A 51 -2.98 -13.52 -19.17
N SER A 52 -3.74 -13.52 -18.07
CA SER A 52 -3.20 -13.18 -16.76
C SER A 52 -2.21 -14.24 -16.28
N ASN A 53 -1.10 -13.79 -15.72
CA ASN A 53 -0.04 -14.62 -15.17
C ASN A 53 0.59 -13.95 -13.95
N SER A 54 1.53 -14.64 -13.31
CA SER A 54 2.11 -14.20 -12.04
C SER A 54 2.89 -12.87 -12.12
N SER A 55 3.34 -12.45 -13.32
CA SER A 55 3.96 -11.14 -13.50
C SER A 55 2.96 -9.99 -13.30
N ASN A 56 1.66 -10.23 -13.50
CA ASN A 56 0.63 -9.21 -13.28
C ASN A 56 0.51 -8.78 -11.81
N PHE A 57 1.04 -9.54 -10.85
CA PHE A 57 1.06 -9.13 -9.44
C PHE A 57 2.01 -7.96 -9.15
N ILE A 58 2.87 -7.62 -10.11
CA ILE A 58 3.79 -6.49 -10.05
C ILE A 58 3.47 -5.55 -11.20
N GLN A 59 3.27 -4.28 -10.87
CA GLN A 59 3.03 -3.24 -11.86
C GLN A 59 4.17 -2.23 -11.80
N THR A 60 4.52 -1.73 -12.97
CA THR A 60 5.54 -0.70 -13.15
C THR A 60 4.87 0.50 -13.80
N GLN A 61 5.23 1.71 -13.37
CA GLN A 61 4.72 2.93 -13.96
C GLN A 61 4.93 2.91 -15.49
N SER A 62 3.82 3.00 -16.24
CA SER A 62 3.81 2.83 -17.69
C SER A 62 3.57 4.14 -18.46
N TYR A 63 3.01 5.17 -17.82
CA TYR A 63 2.65 6.44 -18.46
C TYR A 63 3.32 7.65 -17.81
N GLY A 64 3.67 8.62 -18.65
CA GLY A 64 4.50 9.76 -18.29
C GLY A 64 3.92 10.62 -17.18
N ILE A 65 4.57 10.55 -16.02
CA ILE A 65 5.18 11.70 -15.34
C ILE A 65 6.41 11.13 -14.62
N HIS A 66 7.58 11.72 -14.87
CA HIS A 66 8.67 11.69 -13.91
C HIS A 66 8.11 12.26 -12.61
N VAL A 67 7.64 11.41 -11.70
CA VAL A 67 7.50 11.84 -10.30
C VAL A 67 8.93 12.06 -9.86
N ALA A 68 9.41 13.29 -10.00
CA ALA A 68 10.76 13.71 -9.67
C ALA A 68 11.05 13.61 -8.15
N GLU A 69 10.25 12.87 -7.37
CA GLU A 69 10.35 12.88 -5.91
C GLU A 69 10.32 11.51 -5.21
N SER A 70 10.11 10.36 -5.88
CA SER A 70 10.56 9.09 -5.26
C SER A 70 10.52 7.88 -6.18
N GLU A 71 11.65 7.18 -6.27
CA GLU A 71 11.76 5.81 -6.79
C GLU A 71 10.80 4.83 -6.07
N LEU A 72 10.30 5.19 -4.88
CA LEU A 72 9.37 4.41 -4.07
C LEU A 72 7.98 4.20 -4.68
N TYR A 73 7.55 5.03 -5.63
CA TYR A 73 6.25 4.91 -6.30
C TYR A 73 6.35 4.34 -7.71
N PHE A 74 7.54 3.91 -8.13
CA PHE A 74 7.78 3.39 -9.48
C PHE A 74 7.17 2.00 -9.70
N ASN A 75 7.21 1.17 -8.66
CA ASN A 75 6.59 -0.15 -8.64
C ASN A 75 5.44 -0.20 -7.63
N ALA A 76 4.52 -1.12 -7.85
CA ALA A 76 3.50 -1.49 -6.88
C ALA A 76 3.18 -2.97 -6.96
N ARG A 77 2.85 -3.56 -5.80
CA ARG A 77 2.21 -4.87 -5.74
C ARG A 77 0.72 -4.70 -5.91
N ILE A 78 0.13 -5.56 -6.73
CA ILE A 78 -1.31 -5.70 -6.92
C ILE A 78 -1.73 -7.14 -6.62
N ALA A 79 -2.90 -7.31 -6.01
CA ALA A 79 -3.55 -8.61 -5.92
C ALA A 79 -4.93 -8.58 -6.59
N PRO A 80 -5.47 -9.72 -7.02
CA PRO A 80 -6.80 -9.75 -7.62
C PRO A 80 -7.92 -9.50 -6.61
N VAL A 81 -7.89 -10.20 -5.47
CA VAL A 81 -8.96 -10.14 -4.47
C VAL A 81 -8.45 -9.73 -3.10
N PHE A 82 -7.33 -10.30 -2.67
CA PHE A 82 -6.82 -10.11 -1.32
C PHE A 82 -5.30 -10.10 -1.30
N LEU A 83 -4.76 -9.21 -0.47
CA LEU A 83 -3.33 -9.11 -0.16
C LEU A 83 -3.18 -8.88 1.33
N SER A 84 -2.26 -9.58 1.98
CA SER A 84 -1.85 -9.27 3.35
C SER A 84 -0.35 -9.29 3.49
N TYR A 85 0.17 -8.29 4.19
CA TYR A 85 1.54 -8.25 4.68
C TYR A 85 1.55 -8.53 6.18
N TYR A 86 2.58 -9.22 6.61
CA TYR A 86 2.84 -9.58 7.98
C TYR A 86 4.24 -9.10 8.34
N ALA A 87 4.36 -8.30 9.39
CA ALA A 87 5.63 -7.99 10.02
C ALA A 87 5.78 -8.88 11.26
N PHE A 88 6.91 -9.56 11.39
CA PHE A 88 7.21 -10.53 12.44
C PHE A 88 8.24 -9.96 13.42
N CYS A 89 8.39 -10.65 14.56
CA CYS A 89 9.42 -10.36 15.56
C CYS A 89 9.36 -8.92 16.11
N LEU A 90 8.16 -8.30 16.08
CA LEU A 90 7.94 -6.99 16.66
C LEU A 90 7.85 -7.08 18.18
N GLN A 91 8.24 -6.01 18.87
CA GLN A 91 8.02 -5.91 20.31
C GLN A 91 6.56 -5.54 20.56
N LYS A 92 6.03 -5.91 21.74
CA LYS A 92 4.71 -5.42 22.15
C LYS A 92 4.75 -3.90 22.30
N GLY A 93 3.83 -3.19 21.66
CA GLY A 93 3.77 -1.74 21.73
C GLY A 93 3.01 -1.10 20.57
N LYS A 94 3.03 0.23 20.54
CA LYS A 94 2.45 1.02 19.44
C LYS A 94 3.46 1.19 18.32
N TYR A 95 2.97 1.12 17.09
CA TYR A 95 3.73 1.32 15.87
C TYR A 95 3.06 2.34 14.97
N ASN A 96 3.87 3.17 14.34
CA ASN A 96 3.47 4.03 13.23
C ASN A 96 3.53 3.18 11.96
N VAL A 97 2.38 3.06 11.28
CA VAL A 97 2.25 2.38 9.99
C VAL A 97 2.01 3.44 8.92
N THR A 98 2.91 3.51 7.94
CA THR A 98 2.80 4.39 6.79
C THR A 98 2.58 3.54 5.54
N LEU A 99 1.47 3.79 4.85
CA LEU A 99 1.13 3.12 3.59
C LEU A 99 1.28 4.12 2.44
N HIS A 100 2.05 3.71 1.43
CA HIS A 100 2.34 4.51 0.24
C HIS A 100 1.61 3.95 -0.97
N PHE A 101 0.81 4.80 -1.62
CA PHE A 101 0.00 4.44 -2.77
C PHE A 101 0.31 5.37 -3.94
N ALA A 102 0.23 4.84 -5.16
CA ALA A 102 0.10 5.61 -6.39
C ALA A 102 -0.76 4.80 -7.37
N GLU A 103 -1.75 5.42 -8.02
CA GLU A 103 -2.51 4.73 -9.07
C GLU A 103 -1.70 4.76 -10.37
N ILE A 104 -0.96 3.69 -10.61
CA ILE A 104 -0.02 3.55 -11.73
C ILE A 104 -0.56 2.67 -12.88
N VAL A 105 -1.73 2.07 -12.71
CA VAL A 105 -2.36 1.18 -13.69
C VAL A 105 -3.38 1.94 -14.53
N PHE A 106 -4.18 2.80 -13.90
CA PHE A 106 -5.27 3.55 -14.56
C PHE A 106 -4.92 5.05 -14.75
N GLY A 107 -3.73 5.34 -15.28
CA GLY A 107 -3.12 6.68 -15.29
C GLY A 107 -3.62 7.69 -16.34
N GLU A 108 -4.25 7.25 -17.44
CA GLU A 108 -4.67 8.19 -18.49
C GLU A 108 -5.83 9.09 -18.00
N LYS A 109 -5.64 10.42 -18.01
CA LYS A 109 -6.68 11.42 -17.67
C LYS A 109 -7.97 11.25 -18.48
N GLU A 110 -7.90 10.73 -19.71
CA GLU A 110 -9.07 10.42 -20.55
C GLU A 110 -9.73 9.07 -20.21
N SER A 111 -9.02 8.19 -19.50
CA SER A 111 -9.46 6.85 -19.06
C SER A 111 -10.09 6.85 -17.67
N TYR A 112 -9.86 7.92 -16.89
CA TYR A 112 -10.64 8.24 -15.69
C TYR A 112 -12.08 8.71 -16.00
N SER A 113 -12.50 8.63 -17.27
CA SER A 113 -13.87 8.79 -17.72
C SER A 113 -14.75 7.60 -17.28
N LYS A 114 -15.12 7.55 -16.00
CA LYS A 114 -16.12 6.62 -15.40
C LYS A 114 -15.83 5.10 -15.51
N LEU A 115 -14.94 4.64 -16.37
CA LEU A 115 -14.85 3.23 -16.78
C LEU A 115 -13.73 2.44 -16.09
N LYS A 116 -12.65 3.06 -15.58
CA LYS A 116 -11.53 2.33 -14.94
C LYS A 116 -11.28 2.81 -13.52
N ARG A 117 -11.69 2.01 -12.52
CA ARG A 117 -11.58 2.37 -11.10
C ARG A 117 -11.20 1.16 -10.26
N ARG A 118 -10.33 1.40 -9.29
CA ARG A 118 -9.94 0.46 -8.25
C ARG A 118 -10.57 0.87 -6.93
N VAL A 119 -11.25 -0.06 -6.26
CA VAL A 119 -11.83 0.20 -4.94
C VAL A 119 -11.54 -0.98 -4.01
N PHE A 120 -10.89 -0.70 -2.88
CA PHE A 120 -10.54 -1.71 -1.89
C PHE A 120 -10.66 -1.19 -0.47
N ASP A 121 -10.77 -2.08 0.49
CA ASP A 121 -10.71 -1.78 1.92
C ASP A 121 -9.30 -2.06 2.46
N VAL A 122 -8.89 -1.32 3.49
CA VAL A 122 -7.61 -1.52 4.20
C VAL A 122 -7.88 -1.79 5.66
N TYR A 123 -7.28 -2.86 6.17
CA TYR A 123 -7.35 -3.29 7.57
C TYR A 123 -5.95 -3.32 8.16
N ILE A 124 -5.84 -2.93 9.43
CA ILE A 124 -4.60 -3.04 10.21
C ILE A 124 -4.99 -3.68 11.54
N GLN A 125 -4.33 -4.79 11.91
CA GLN A 125 -4.69 -5.61 13.07
C GLN A 125 -6.19 -5.98 13.07
N ASP A 126 -6.69 -6.40 11.91
CA ASP A 126 -8.09 -6.78 11.65
C ASP A 126 -9.16 -5.67 11.87
N GLU A 127 -8.74 -4.43 12.15
CA GLU A 127 -9.61 -3.26 12.20
C GLU A 127 -9.62 -2.54 10.85
N ARG A 128 -10.81 -2.26 10.30
CA ARG A 128 -10.93 -1.52 9.02
C ARG A 128 -10.55 -0.06 9.21
N LYS A 129 -9.43 0.34 8.61
CA LYS A 129 -8.92 1.72 8.64
C LYS A 129 -9.35 2.55 7.44
N LEU A 130 -9.52 1.93 6.27
CA LEU A 130 -10.05 2.59 5.08
C LEU A 130 -11.16 1.71 4.46
N MET A 131 -12.26 2.34 4.07
CA MET A 131 -13.41 1.67 3.44
C MET A 131 -13.68 2.29 2.06
N ASN A 132 -13.90 1.45 1.05
CA ASN A 132 -14.10 1.86 -0.34
C ASN A 132 -13.02 2.84 -0.84
N PHE A 133 -11.77 2.57 -0.50
CA PHE A 133 -10.65 3.43 -0.84
C PHE A 133 -10.34 3.39 -2.34
N ASP A 134 -10.26 4.58 -2.94
CA ASP A 134 -9.98 4.81 -4.36
C ASP A 134 -8.82 5.81 -4.44
N ILE A 135 -7.62 5.31 -4.79
CA ILE A 135 -6.36 6.07 -4.72
C ILE A 135 -6.44 7.34 -5.55
N ALA A 136 -6.86 7.22 -6.82
CA ALA A 136 -6.88 8.34 -7.74
C ALA A 136 -7.95 9.39 -7.38
N LYS A 137 -9.09 8.97 -6.81
CA LYS A 137 -10.07 9.92 -6.26
C LYS A 137 -9.48 10.73 -5.10
N GLU A 138 -8.77 10.05 -4.20
CA GLU A 138 -8.18 10.66 -3.01
C GLU A 138 -6.95 11.53 -3.33
N ALA A 139 -6.19 11.17 -4.37
CA ALA A 139 -5.06 11.96 -4.88
C ALA A 139 -5.48 13.15 -5.75
N ARG A 140 -6.80 13.36 -5.97
CA ARG A 140 -7.37 14.39 -6.87
C ARG A 140 -6.94 14.23 -8.35
N GLY A 141 -6.68 13.00 -8.78
CA GLY A 141 -6.31 12.64 -10.14
C GLY A 141 -5.44 11.37 -10.18
N PRO A 142 -5.29 10.73 -11.36
CA PRO A 142 -4.23 9.75 -11.57
C PRO A 142 -2.85 10.41 -11.36
N ASP A 143 -1.83 9.60 -11.03
CA ASP A 143 -0.41 9.98 -10.95
C ASP A 143 0.07 10.76 -9.71
N GLY A 144 -0.78 10.99 -8.70
CA GLY A 144 -0.37 11.61 -7.44
C GLY A 144 0.09 10.58 -6.39
N PRO A 145 1.31 10.68 -5.81
CA PRO A 145 1.67 9.87 -4.65
C PRO A 145 0.75 10.20 -3.48
N LEU A 146 0.26 9.16 -2.80
CA LEU A 146 -0.69 9.27 -1.72
C LEU A 146 -0.20 8.47 -0.52
N THR A 147 0.08 9.18 0.57
CA THR A 147 0.52 8.57 1.83
C THR A 147 -0.63 8.55 2.84
N ARG A 148 -0.75 7.46 3.60
CA ARG A 148 -1.67 7.33 4.74
C ARG A 148 -0.90 6.88 5.97
N TYR A 149 -1.23 7.47 7.11
CA TYR A 149 -0.57 7.24 8.39
C TYR A 149 -1.56 6.66 9.39
N PHE A 150 -1.15 5.61 10.08
CA PHE A 150 -1.94 4.93 11.09
C PHE A 150 -1.09 4.60 12.31
N ILE A 151 -1.75 4.44 13.45
CA ILE A 151 -1.16 3.86 14.65
C ILE A 151 -1.80 2.48 14.85
N ALA A 152 -0.97 1.49 15.16
CA ALA A 152 -1.39 0.13 15.43
C ALA A 152 -0.76 -0.39 16.72
N ASP A 153 -1.55 -1.12 17.51
CA ASP A 153 -1.08 -1.84 18.69
C ASP A 153 -0.67 -3.27 18.31
N VAL A 154 0.57 -3.64 18.65
CA VAL A 154 1.12 -4.98 18.47
C VAL A 154 1.12 -5.69 19.81
N ASN A 155 0.46 -6.85 19.91
CA ASN A 155 0.28 -7.58 21.16
C ASN A 155 0.99 -8.94 21.17
N ASP A 156 1.18 -9.54 20.01
CA ASP A 156 1.58 -10.94 19.78
C ASP A 156 2.80 -11.04 18.85
N SER A 157 3.64 -10.00 18.82
CA SER A 157 4.85 -9.87 17.97
C SER A 157 4.61 -9.83 16.46
N VAL A 158 3.35 -9.78 16.03
CA VAL A 158 2.95 -9.68 14.62
C VAL A 158 2.12 -8.42 14.38
N LEU A 159 2.42 -7.72 13.28
CA LEU A 159 1.55 -6.68 12.75
C LEU A 159 1.05 -7.12 11.37
N LYS A 160 -0.27 -7.23 11.24
CA LYS A 160 -0.95 -7.62 10.01
C LYS A 160 -1.58 -6.41 9.33
N ILE A 161 -1.34 -6.26 8.03
CA ILE A 161 -1.95 -5.25 7.17
C ILE A 161 -2.62 -5.99 6.02
N SER A 162 -3.93 -5.82 5.87
CA SER A 162 -4.72 -6.54 4.87
C SER A 162 -5.45 -5.58 3.95
N PHE A 163 -5.52 -5.96 2.69
CA PHE A 163 -6.18 -5.23 1.63
C PHE A 163 -7.18 -6.15 0.95
N TYR A 164 -8.41 -5.69 0.79
CA TYR A 164 -9.50 -6.48 0.22
C TYR A 164 -10.16 -5.73 -0.92
N TRP A 165 -10.25 -6.37 -2.08
CA TRP A 165 -11.08 -5.85 -3.16
C TRP A 165 -12.53 -5.70 -2.69
N ALA A 166 -13.12 -4.52 -2.92
CA ALA A 166 -14.46 -4.21 -2.43
C ALA A 166 -15.58 -4.80 -3.34
N GLY A 167 -15.24 -5.65 -4.31
CA GLY A 167 -16.18 -6.15 -5.33
C GLY A 167 -16.64 -5.05 -6.29
N LYS A 168 -15.87 -3.97 -6.41
CA LYS A 168 -16.18 -2.77 -7.20
C LYS A 168 -15.00 -2.44 -8.10
N GLY A 169 -15.28 -2.02 -9.32
CA GLY A 169 -14.25 -1.66 -10.30
C GLY A 169 -14.68 -1.94 -11.72
N SER A 170 -13.73 -1.90 -12.66
CA SER A 170 -14.02 -2.05 -14.09
C SER A 170 -14.09 -3.51 -14.54
N THR A 171 -15.20 -3.94 -15.11
CA THR A 171 -15.32 -5.30 -15.68
C THR A 171 -14.93 -5.37 -17.15
N ASP A 172 -14.65 -4.22 -17.77
CA ASP A 172 -14.71 -4.08 -19.23
C ASP A 172 -13.34 -4.22 -19.91
N ASP A 173 -12.24 -4.21 -19.15
CA ASP A 173 -10.88 -4.44 -19.65
C ASP A 173 -10.23 -5.67 -19.00
N LEU A 174 -9.75 -6.58 -19.86
CA LEU A 174 -8.99 -7.77 -19.47
C LEU A 174 -7.48 -7.50 -19.59
N PRO A 175 -6.65 -7.88 -18.60
CA PRO A 175 -7.00 -8.36 -17.26
C PRO A 175 -7.63 -7.27 -16.39
N THR A 176 -8.65 -7.66 -15.62
CA THR A 176 -9.34 -6.77 -14.69
C THR A 176 -8.48 -6.53 -13.45
N LEU A 177 -7.45 -5.69 -13.59
CA LEU A 177 -6.49 -5.34 -12.53
C LEU A 177 -7.15 -4.45 -11.46
N ASN A 178 -8.29 -4.82 -10.89
CA ASN A 178 -9.11 -3.97 -10.00
C ASN A 178 -8.90 -4.16 -8.50
N GLY A 179 -8.10 -5.16 -8.08
CA GLY A 179 -7.96 -5.48 -6.67
C GLY A 179 -7.12 -4.46 -5.88
N PRO A 180 -6.59 -4.76 -4.71
CA PRO A 180 -5.76 -3.79 -3.97
C PRO A 180 -4.42 -3.52 -4.66
N LEU A 181 -3.89 -2.30 -4.52
CA LEU A 181 -2.57 -1.87 -5.01
C LEU A 181 -1.84 -1.10 -3.92
N ILE A 182 -0.54 -1.36 -3.73
CA ILE A 182 0.31 -0.71 -2.73
C ILE A 182 1.74 -0.57 -3.27
N SER A 183 2.35 0.61 -3.08
CA SER A 183 3.72 0.90 -3.54
C SER A 183 4.77 0.64 -2.47
N ALA A 184 4.50 1.00 -1.22
CA ALA A 184 5.41 0.72 -0.12
C ALA A 184 4.74 0.70 1.25
N ILE A 185 5.41 0.06 2.20
CA ILE A 185 4.99 -0.01 3.61
C ILE A 185 6.17 0.41 4.48
N SER A 186 5.93 1.31 5.43
CA SER A 186 6.84 1.59 6.54
C SER A 186 6.17 1.26 7.87
N ILE A 187 6.90 0.58 8.75
CA ILE A 187 6.49 0.29 10.11
C ILE A 187 7.63 0.74 11.01
N THR A 188 7.38 1.74 11.86
CA THR A 188 8.37 2.20 12.84
C THR A 188 7.76 2.15 14.23
N PRO A 189 8.58 1.99 15.28
CA PRO A 189 8.10 2.15 16.66
C PRO A 189 7.37 3.49 16.81
N GLY A 190 6.23 3.47 17.47
CA GLY A 190 5.51 4.68 17.85
C GLY A 190 6.23 5.36 19.00
N ASP A 191 6.24 6.69 19.02
CA ASP A 191 6.80 7.42 20.14
C ASP A 191 6.01 7.11 21.41
N SER A 192 6.71 6.65 22.45
CA SER A 192 6.14 6.48 23.80
C SER A 192 5.88 7.81 24.51
N LYS A 193 6.23 8.93 23.88
CA LYS A 193 5.91 10.27 24.36
C LYS A 193 4.56 10.68 23.80
N GLY A 194 3.53 10.59 24.64
CA GLY A 194 2.20 11.07 24.31
C GLY A 194 2.22 12.55 23.93
N TYR A 195 2.25 12.84 22.63
CA TYR A 195 1.82 14.13 22.13
C TYR A 195 0.35 13.99 21.78
N ASP A 196 -0.47 14.63 22.62
CA ASP A 196 -1.88 14.83 22.36
C ASP A 196 -2.03 15.72 21.12
N PHE A 197 -2.64 15.19 20.06
CA PHE A 197 -2.91 15.92 18.81
C PHE A 197 -4.19 16.77 18.87
N SER A 198 -4.68 17.12 20.07
CA SER A 198 -5.89 17.93 20.28
C SER A 198 -5.78 19.42 19.92
N PHE A 199 -4.76 19.86 19.15
CA PHE A 199 -4.60 21.28 18.78
C PHE A 199 -4.27 21.51 17.31
N PHE A 200 -5.17 21.15 16.38
CA PHE A 200 -5.20 21.80 15.05
C PHE A 200 -6.64 21.93 14.52
N TRP A 201 -7.46 22.73 15.21
CA TRP A 201 -8.60 23.42 14.59
C TRP A 201 -8.67 24.85 15.12
N LEU A 202 -7.76 25.71 14.65
CA LEU A 202 -8.04 27.15 14.63
C LEU A 202 -8.38 27.52 13.19
N VAL A 203 -9.68 27.66 12.95
CA VAL A 203 -10.23 28.29 11.75
C VAL A 203 -9.98 29.80 11.88
N PRO A 204 -9.35 30.49 10.91
CA PRO A 204 -9.45 31.94 10.84
C PRO A 204 -10.79 32.29 10.20
N SER A 205 -11.70 32.85 11.00
CA SER A 205 -12.81 33.63 10.50
C SER A 205 -12.27 34.91 9.86
N TYR A 206 -12.48 35.10 8.56
CA TYR A 206 -12.35 36.40 7.92
C TYR A 206 -13.73 37.04 7.82
N SER A 207 -13.86 38.20 8.49
CA SER A 207 -14.90 39.20 8.32
C SER A 207 -14.75 39.95 7.01
#